data_AF-A0A0U3FJ14-F1
#
_entry.id   AF-A0A0U3FJ14-F1
#
_cell.length_a   1.000
_cell.length_b   1.000
_cell.length_c   1.000
_cell.angle_alpha   90.00
_cell.angle_beta   90.00
_cell.angle_gamma   90.00
#
_symmetry.space_group_name_H-M   'P 1'
#
loop_
_entity.id
_entity.type
_entity.pdbx_description
1 polymer ?
#
loop_
_entity_poly.entity_id
_entity_poly.type
_entity_poly.pdbx_seq_one_letter_code
_entity_poly.pdbx_strand_id
1 'polypeptide(L)'
;MANLKLGPLPKLGIVRMTVPMPEPLKEELDLYATEYGREYGEVDTATLIPHMLEAFLRSDRGWRSRKAKLAGKAATAGGAKLAPPVADH
;
A
#
# COMPACT_ATOMS: atom_id res chain seq x y z
N MET A 1 -29.85 -11.45 -23.00
CA MET A 1 -28.88 -11.96 -22.02
C MET A 1 -28.57 -10.81 -21.06
N ALA A 2 -29.02 -10.87 -19.81
CA ALA A 2 -28.88 -9.76 -18.88
C ALA A 2 -27.41 -9.64 -18.41
N ASN A 3 -26.77 -8.50 -18.69
CA ASN A 3 -25.45 -8.20 -18.15
C ASN A 3 -25.55 -7.93 -16.64
N LEU A 4 -24.80 -8.68 -15.84
CA LEU A 4 -24.66 -8.41 -14.41
C LEU A 4 -24.08 -7.00 -14.23
N LYS A 5 -24.76 -6.16 -13.43
CA LYS A 5 -24.31 -4.79 -13.12
C LYS A 5 -23.05 -4.75 -12.24
N LEU A 6 -22.68 -5.88 -11.66
CA LEU A 6 -21.50 -6.02 -10.81
C LEU A 6 -20.34 -6.57 -11.65
N GLY A 7 -19.32 -5.74 -11.84
CA GLY A 7 -18.03 -6.17 -12.38
C GLY A 7 -17.30 -7.13 -11.42
N PRO A 8 -16.15 -7.69 -11.82
CA PRO A 8 -15.39 -8.59 -10.98
C PRO A 8 -15.06 -7.94 -9.63
N LEU A 9 -15.32 -8.67 -8.54
CA LEU A 9 -15.03 -8.21 -7.18
C LEU A 9 -13.51 -8.03 -7.00
N PRO A 10 -13.07 -6.98 -6.28
CA PRO A 10 -11.66 -6.78 -5.98
C PRO A 10 -11.13 -7.96 -5.15
N LYS A 11 -9.98 -8.50 -5.55
CA LYS A 11 -9.29 -9.54 -4.78
C LYS A 11 -8.76 -8.92 -3.49
N LEU A 12 -9.34 -9.31 -2.36
CA LEU A 12 -8.73 -9.12 -1.05
C LEU A 12 -7.61 -10.15 -0.92
N GLY A 13 -6.36 -9.71 -1.06
CA GLY A 13 -5.19 -10.57 -0.99
C GLY A 13 -4.37 -10.28 0.27
N ILE A 14 -4.07 -11.33 1.04
CA ILE A 14 -2.98 -11.29 2.02
C ILE A 14 -1.69 -11.59 1.27
N VAL A 15 -0.70 -10.71 1.37
CA VAL A 15 0.62 -10.92 0.79
C VAL A 15 1.59 -11.30 1.91
N ARG A 16 2.23 -12.46 1.78
CA ARG A 16 3.35 -12.86 2.65
C ARG A 16 4.66 -12.46 1.99
N MET A 17 5.56 -11.85 2.77
CA MET A 17 6.86 -11.40 2.31
C MET A 17 7.92 -11.83 3.32
N THR A 18 9.00 -12.45 2.86
CA THR A 18 10.18 -12.74 3.67
C THR A 18 11.19 -11.62 3.48
N VAL A 19 11.64 -11.00 4.57
CA VAL A 19 12.61 -9.90 4.55
C VAL A 19 13.84 -10.35 5.33
N PRO A 20 15.02 -10.47 4.71
CA PRO A 20 16.25 -10.68 5.47
C PRO A 20 16.51 -9.43 6.31
N MET A 21 16.82 -9.62 7.59
CA MET A 21 17.09 -8.54 8.53
C MET A 21 18.33 -8.85 9.36
N PRO A 22 19.17 -7.85 9.68
CA PRO A 22 20.26 -8.02 10.62
C PRO A 22 19.74 -8.47 11.99
N GLU A 23 20.48 -9.35 12.66
CA GLU A 23 20.14 -9.85 14.00
C GLU A 23 19.95 -8.71 15.03
N PRO A 24 20.81 -7.67 15.09
CA PRO A 24 20.60 -6.56 16.03
C PRO A 24 19.28 -5.81 15.81
N LEU A 25 18.81 -5.74 14.56
CA LEU A 25 17.52 -5.10 14.27
C LEU A 25 16.35 -5.95 14.79
N LYS A 26 16.46 -7.27 14.75
CA LYS A 26 15.44 -8.17 15.31
C LYS A 26 15.34 -8.01 16.82
N GLU A 27 16.47 -7.96 17.51
CA GLU A 27 16.53 -7.78 18.96
C GLU A 27 15.88 -6.47 19.41
N GLU A 28 16.20 -5.35 18.74
CA GLU A 28 15.58 -4.05 19.02
C GLU A 28 14.07 -4.06 18.79
N LEU A 29 13.61 -4.73 17.73
CA LEU A 29 12.19 -4.84 17.43
C LEU A 29 11.44 -5.72 18.45
N ASP A 30 12.07 -6.77 18.97
CA ASP A 30 11.52 -7.62 20.03
C ASP A 30 11.40 -6.88 21.36
N LEU A 31 12.42 -6.10 21.72
CA LEU A 31 12.37 -5.23 22.89
C LEU A 31 11.24 -4.22 22.75
N TYR A 32 11.12 -3.59 21.58
CA TYR A 32 10.04 -2.64 21.33
C TYR A 32 8.65 -3.30 21.44
N ALA A 33 8.47 -4.51 20.87
CA ALA A 33 7.20 -5.23 20.98
C ALA A 33 6.86 -5.59 22.43
N THR A 34 7.87 -5.93 23.24
CA THR A 34 7.73 -6.19 24.67
C THR A 34 7.24 -4.93 25.41
N GLU A 35 7.88 -3.78 25.17
CA GLU A 35 7.48 -2.52 25.80
C GLU A 35 6.08 -2.06 25.33
N TYR A 36 5.77 -2.17 24.04
CA TYR A 36 4.44 -1.89 23.50
C TYR A 36 3.37 -2.79 24.15
N GLY A 37 3.69 -4.07 24.34
CA GLY A 37 2.79 -5.05 24.92
C GLY A 37 2.44 -4.79 26.39
N ARG A 38 3.33 -4.13 27.14
CA ARG A 38 3.06 -3.72 28.53
C ARG A 38 1.93 -2.70 28.63
N GLU A 39 1.77 -1.85 27.63
CA GLU A 39 0.77 -0.77 27.63
C GLU A 39 -0.51 -1.16 26.88
N TYR A 40 -0.40 -1.92 25.79
CA TYR A 40 -1.51 -2.18 24.86
C TYR A 40 -1.92 -3.65 24.73
N GLY A 41 -1.28 -4.55 25.48
CA GLY A 41 -1.46 -5.99 25.40
C GLY A 41 -0.41 -6.66 24.52
N GLU A 42 0.02 -7.86 24.94
CA GLU A 42 1.11 -8.61 24.32
C GLU A 42 0.90 -8.79 22.81
N VAL A 43 1.95 -8.48 22.04
CA VAL A 43 1.94 -8.57 20.58
C VAL A 43 3.27 -9.14 20.10
N ASP A 44 3.21 -10.00 19.10
CA ASP A 44 4.41 -10.50 18.42
C ASP A 44 5.01 -9.43 17.49
N THR A 45 6.33 -9.38 17.43
CA THR A 45 7.09 -8.47 16.58
C THR A 45 6.66 -8.52 15.11
N ALA A 46 6.41 -9.72 14.55
CA ALA A 46 5.99 -9.86 13.15
C ALA A 46 4.58 -9.32 12.90
N THR A 47 3.74 -9.26 13.94
CA THR A 47 2.43 -8.62 13.87
C THR A 47 2.55 -7.10 13.94
N LEU A 48 3.51 -6.58 14.72
CA LEU A 48 3.70 -5.15 14.92
C LEU A 48 4.38 -4.45 13.72
N ILE A 49 5.33 -5.13 13.05
CA ILE A 49 6.09 -4.58 11.92
C ILE A 49 5.20 -3.98 10.81
N PRO A 50 4.16 -4.67 10.29
CA PRO A 50 3.27 -4.09 9.27
C PRO A 50 2.65 -2.76 9.69
N HIS A 51 2.22 -2.63 10.96
CA HIS A 51 1.62 -1.41 11.49
C HIS A 51 2.63 -0.27 11.60
N MET A 52 3.86 -0.57 12.03
CA MET A 52 4.95 0.40 12.05
C MET A 52 5.28 0.92 10.66
N LEU A 53 5.35 0.04 9.66
CA LEU A 53 5.64 0.42 8.28
C LEU A 53 4.52 1.28 7.69
N GLU A 54 3.25 0.96 8.00
CA GLU A 54 2.13 1.79 7.58
C GLU A 54 2.20 3.19 8.20
N ALA A 55 2.47 3.28 9.50
CA ALA A 55 2.62 4.55 10.21
C ALA A 55 3.79 5.37 9.64
N PHE A 56 4.92 4.72 9.35
CA PHE A 56 6.09 5.34 8.70
C PHE A 56 5.74 5.92 7.32
N LEU A 57 5.10 5.13 6.44
CA LEU A 57 4.71 5.61 5.11
C LEU A 57 3.69 6.75 5.18
N ARG A 58 2.81 6.75 6.20
CA ARG A 58 1.84 7.83 6.43
C ARG A 58 2.54 9.11 6.89
N SER A 59 3.60 9.01 7.69
CA SER A 59 4.31 10.16 8.25
C SER A 59 5.32 10.77 7.27
N ASP A 60 5.88 9.99 6.33
CA ASP A 60 6.83 10.50 5.32
C ASP A 60 6.17 11.49 4.33
N ARG A 61 6.36 12.78 4.60
CA ARG A 61 5.86 13.89 3.76
C ARG A 61 6.42 13.84 2.33
N GLY A 62 7.69 13.48 2.17
CA GLY A 62 8.35 13.41 0.88
C GLY A 62 7.73 12.31 0.02
N TRP A 63 7.52 11.14 0.60
CA TRP A 63 6.78 10.05 -0.03
C TRP A 63 5.35 10.45 -0.39
N ARG A 64 4.58 11.01 0.56
CA ARG A 64 3.18 11.41 0.29
C ARG A 64 3.06 12.40 -0.86
N SER A 65 3.98 13.36 -0.93
CA SER A 65 4.02 14.36 -2.01
C SER A 65 4.29 13.71 -3.37
N ARG A 66 5.23 12.76 -3.44
CA ARG A 66 5.52 12.01 -4.69
C ARG A 66 4.37 11.08 -5.07
N LYS A 67 3.78 10.36 -4.10
CA LYS A 67 2.65 9.46 -4.30
C LYS A 67 1.45 10.18 -4.93
N ALA A 68 1.12 11.39 -4.45
CA ALA A 68 0.04 12.20 -5.02
C ALA A 68 0.30 12.57 -6.49
N LYS A 69 1.54 12.96 -6.83
CA LYS A 69 1.93 13.27 -8.21
C LYS A 69 1.83 12.04 -9.13
N LEU A 70 2.26 10.87 -8.64
CA LEU A 70 2.16 9.61 -9.39
C LEU A 70 0.70 9.22 -9.65
N ALA A 71 -0.17 9.35 -8.65
CA ALA A 71 -1.60 9.09 -8.80
C ALA A 71 -2.27 10.06 -9.79
N GLY A 72 -1.93 11.35 -9.74
CA GLY A 72 -2.41 12.35 -10.70
C GLY A 72 -1.97 12.06 -12.13
N LYS A 73 -0.74 11.57 -12.32
CA LYS A 73 -0.22 11.21 -13.65
C LYS A 73 -0.91 9.98 -14.25
N ALA A 74 -1.28 9.00 -13.42
CA ALA A 74 -2.07 7.85 -13.86
C ALA A 74 -3.49 8.23 -14.29
N ALA A 75 -4.14 9.17 -13.58
CA ALA A 75 -5.46 9.67 -13.95
C ALA A 75 -5.46 10.44 -15.29
N THR A 76 -4.40 11.19 -15.57
CA THR A 76 -4.27 11.92 -16.85
C THR A 76 -3.96 11.02 -18.05
N ALA A 77 -3.36 9.84 -17.84
CA ALA A 77 -3.02 8.91 -18.91
C ALA A 77 -4.23 8.11 -19.44
N GLY A 78 -5.30 7.98 -18.65
CA GLY A 78 -6.53 7.27 -19.05
C GLY A 78 -7.54 8.11 -19.84
N GLY A 79 -7.28 9.41 -20.04
CA GLY A 79 -8.23 10.39 -20.59
C GLY A 79 -8.00 10.81 -22.04
N ALA A 80 -7.10 10.17 -22.80
CA ALA A 80 -6.86 10.50 -24.21
C ALA A 80 -8.07 10.05 -25.07
N LYS A 81 -9.07 10.94 -25.13
CA LYS A 81 -10.29 10.88 -25.93
C LYS A 81 -9.97 10.61 -27.41
N LEU A 82 -10.59 9.56 -27.95
CA LEU A 82 -10.63 9.22 -29.37
C LEU A 82 -11.01 10.47 -30.20
N ALA A 83 -10.11 10.93 -31.06
CA ALA A 83 -10.45 11.87 -32.13
C ALA A 83 -11.23 11.11 -33.22
N PRO A 84 -12.32 11.66 -33.79
CA PRO A 84 -13.00 11.03 -34.91
C PRO A 84 -12.13 11.09 -36.17
N PRO A 85 -12.18 10.07 -37.06
CA PRO A 85 -11.46 10.12 -38.31
C PRO A 85 -12.10 11.16 -39.23
N VAL A 86 -11.28 12.04 -39.78
CA VAL A 86 -11.66 12.91 -40.89
C VAL A 86 -11.95 12.03 -42.11
N ALA A 87 -13.13 12.18 -42.70
CA ALA A 87 -13.47 11.55 -43.96
C ALA A 87 -12.96 12.47 -45.08
N ASP A 88 -12.02 11.98 -45.89
CA ASP A 88 -11.59 12.63 -47.13
C ASP A 88 -12.75 12.67 -48.15
N HIS A 89 -12.80 13.77 -48.88
CA HIS A 89 -13.74 14.07 -49.96
C HIS A 89 -13.32 13.44 -51.30
#